data_AF-A0A2G5VJ57-F1
#
_entry.id   AF-A0A2G5VJ57-F1
#
_cell.length_a   1.000
_cell.length_b   1.000
_cell.length_c   1.000
_cell.angle_alpha   90.00
_cell.angle_beta   90.00
_cell.angle_gamma   90.00
#
_symmetry.space_group_name_H-M   'P 1'
#
loop_
_entity.id
_entity.type
_entity.pdbx_description
1 polymer ?
#
loop_
_entity_poly.entity_id
_entity_poly.type
_entity_poly.pdbx_seq_one_letter_code
_entity_poly.pdbx_strand_id
1 'polypeptide(L)'
;MQDITVLIIVNDAESAEKEYDTSLNSIRCYCENRKYRLEIVEDTDFRHFCQQENSIFRRHCIVAHLLRESEYVFLLEPGMAVVNDDIRLEEFIDDRYDMTMYDKFTSWEIDTSSYVVKNTVWSRDFLMKLAEFETKIPSSSNDNTALHILLQKTFYPQFTEDAGNCMKILENLEFSTGNQQIMLTFEACIRSVIGENHEFKNNLRIIKKVS
;
A
#
# COMPACT_ATOMS: atom_id res chain seq x y z
N MET A 1 -3.81 19.84 -16.00
CA MET A 1 -4.09 19.41 -14.62
C MET A 1 -4.13 17.91 -14.68
N GLN A 2 -3.32 17.22 -13.86
CA GLN A 2 -3.31 15.75 -13.83
C GLN A 2 -4.68 15.26 -13.33
N ASP A 3 -5.15 14.13 -13.87
CA ASP A 3 -6.40 13.52 -13.42
C ASP A 3 -6.14 12.67 -12.17
N ILE A 4 -6.41 13.26 -11.00
CA ILE A 4 -6.11 12.69 -9.68
C ILE A 4 -7.40 12.34 -8.95
N THR A 5 -7.49 11.08 -8.52
CA THR A 5 -8.51 10.60 -7.59
C THR A 5 -7.87 10.28 -6.24
N VAL A 6 -8.38 10.90 -5.18
CA VAL A 6 -8.13 10.51 -3.80
C VAL A 6 -9.14 9.43 -3.45
N LEU A 7 -8.64 8.25 -3.06
CA LEU A 7 -9.45 7.08 -2.77
C LEU A 7 -9.25 6.70 -1.30
N ILE A 8 -10.36 6.57 -0.59
CA ILE A 8 -10.43 6.02 0.77
C ILE A 8 -11.34 4.80 0.73
N ILE A 9 -10.84 3.67 1.24
CA ILE A 9 -11.60 2.41 1.30
C ILE A 9 -11.95 2.16 2.76
N VAL A 10 -13.23 1.94 3.04
CA VAL A 10 -13.77 1.69 4.38
C VAL A 10 -14.50 0.36 4.42
N ASN A 11 -14.63 -0.24 5.60
CA ASN A 11 -15.41 -1.48 5.75
C ASN A 11 -16.93 -1.19 5.77
N ASP A 12 -17.30 -0.07 6.39
CA ASP A 12 -18.68 0.41 6.58
C ASP A 12 -18.65 1.94 6.61
N ALA A 13 -19.41 2.58 5.73
CA ALA A 13 -19.35 4.03 5.57
C ALA A 13 -19.88 4.75 6.81
N GLU A 14 -21.00 4.30 7.40
CA GLU A 14 -21.60 4.99 8.54
C GLU A 14 -20.69 4.98 9.77
N SER A 15 -20.02 3.86 10.04
CA SER A 15 -19.05 3.73 11.13
C SER A 15 -17.81 4.56 10.85
N ALA A 16 -17.32 4.58 9.61
CA ALA A 16 -16.16 5.39 9.23
C ALA A 16 -16.41 6.89 9.40
N GLU A 17 -17.60 7.39 9.07
CA GLU A 17 -17.97 8.79 9.31
C GLU A 17 -17.94 9.16 10.80
N LYS A 18 -18.23 8.23 11.69
CA LYS A 18 -18.19 8.47 13.14
C LYS A 18 -16.78 8.35 13.70
N GLU A 19 -16.03 7.33 13.27
CA GLU A 19 -14.69 7.04 13.78
C GLU A 19 -13.64 8.04 13.27
N TYR A 20 -13.73 8.41 12.00
CA TYR A 20 -12.74 9.22 11.30
C TYR A 20 -13.26 10.60 10.89
N ASP A 21 -14.33 11.11 11.54
CA ASP A 21 -15.01 12.38 11.19
C ASP A 21 -14.03 13.52 10.88
N THR A 22 -13.12 13.81 11.82
CA THR A 22 -12.13 14.89 11.66
C THR A 22 -11.21 14.67 10.45
N SER A 23 -10.72 13.44 10.27
CA SER A 23 -9.78 13.10 9.20
C SER A 23 -10.47 13.15 7.83
N LEU A 24 -11.65 12.54 7.71
CA LEU A 24 -12.43 12.56 6.47
C LEU A 24 -12.87 13.98 6.10
N ASN A 25 -13.30 14.80 7.07
CA ASN A 25 -13.65 16.20 6.81
C ASN A 25 -12.45 17.03 6.35
N SER A 26 -11.26 16.79 6.92
CA SER A 26 -10.02 17.40 6.46
C SER A 26 -9.71 17.04 5.00
N ILE A 27 -9.80 15.77 4.63
CA ILE A 27 -9.60 15.30 3.24
C ILE A 27 -10.64 15.89 2.29
N ARG A 28 -11.92 15.94 2.68
CA ARG A 28 -13.01 16.55 1.88
C ARG A 28 -12.72 18.00 1.55
N CYS A 29 -12.43 18.81 2.57
CA CYS A 29 -12.10 20.22 2.40
C CYS A 29 -10.89 20.42 1.49
N TYR A 30 -9.85 19.61 1.68
CA TYR A 30 -8.65 19.67 0.83
C TYR A 30 -8.95 19.32 -0.63
N CYS A 31 -9.67 18.22 -0.88
CA CYS A 31 -10.03 17.79 -2.23
C CYS A 31 -10.95 18.79 -2.92
N GLU A 32 -11.93 19.36 -2.21
CA GLU A 32 -12.83 20.39 -2.74
C GLU A 32 -12.06 21.65 -3.14
N ASN A 33 -11.21 22.16 -2.24
CA ASN A 33 -10.40 23.35 -2.50
C ASN A 33 -9.43 23.16 -3.67
N ARG A 34 -8.82 21.97 -3.78
CA ARG A 34 -7.84 21.64 -4.82
C ARG A 34 -8.46 21.07 -6.10
N LYS A 35 -9.77 20.79 -6.09
CA LYS A 35 -10.54 20.17 -7.18
C LYS A 35 -10.03 18.78 -7.57
N TYR A 36 -9.58 18.00 -6.58
CA TYR A 36 -9.32 16.57 -6.77
C TYR A 36 -10.63 15.80 -6.68
N ARG A 37 -10.75 14.70 -7.44
CA ARG A 37 -11.86 13.77 -7.25
C ARG A 37 -11.65 13.05 -5.93
N LEU A 38 -12.68 12.96 -5.10
CA LEU A 38 -12.67 12.19 -3.86
C LEU A 38 -13.67 11.04 -3.98
N GLU A 39 -13.20 9.83 -3.75
CA GLU A 39 -14.01 8.62 -3.69
C GLU A 39 -13.81 7.95 -2.32
N ILE A 40 -14.89 7.83 -1.56
CA ILE A 40 -14.94 7.04 -0.33
C ILE A 40 -15.84 5.86 -0.61
N VAL A 41 -15.29 4.66 -0.60
CA VAL A 41 -15.99 3.45 -1.06
C VAL A 41 -15.98 2.35 -0.01
N GLU A 42 -17.04 1.55 0.04
CA GLU A 42 -17.08 0.38 0.92
C GLU A 42 -16.40 -0.81 0.27
N ASP A 43 -15.58 -1.54 1.04
CA ASP A 43 -14.85 -2.70 0.52
C ASP A 43 -15.79 -3.82 0.03
N THR A 44 -17.00 -3.87 0.59
CA THR A 44 -17.99 -4.92 0.42
C THR A 44 -18.62 -4.85 -0.97
N ASP A 45 -18.75 -3.65 -1.53
CA ASP A 45 -19.28 -3.39 -2.86
C ASP A 45 -18.44 -4.07 -3.95
N PHE A 46 -17.16 -4.31 -3.70
CA PHE A 46 -16.22 -4.88 -4.65
C PHE A 46 -16.05 -6.40 -4.53
N ARG A 47 -16.73 -7.08 -3.59
CA ARG A 47 -16.53 -8.53 -3.36
C ARG A 47 -16.83 -9.42 -4.57
N HIS A 48 -17.69 -8.95 -5.47
CA HIS A 48 -18.00 -9.66 -6.70
C HIS A 48 -16.81 -9.70 -7.68
N PHE A 49 -15.86 -8.78 -7.55
CA PHE A 49 -14.66 -8.66 -8.37
C PHE A 49 -13.38 -9.01 -7.60
N CYS A 50 -13.26 -8.51 -6.36
CA CYS A 50 -12.13 -8.74 -5.46
C CYS A 50 -12.47 -9.78 -4.40
N GLN A 51 -12.03 -11.02 -4.65
CA GLN A 51 -12.40 -12.20 -3.86
C GLN A 51 -11.52 -12.45 -2.64
N GLN A 52 -10.60 -11.53 -2.31
CA GLN A 52 -9.81 -11.64 -1.09
C GLN A 52 -10.73 -11.57 0.13
N GLU A 53 -10.56 -12.44 1.12
CA GLU A 53 -11.40 -12.47 2.33
C GLU A 53 -10.99 -11.38 3.32
N ASN A 54 -9.69 -11.20 3.48
CA ASN A 54 -9.06 -10.17 4.30
C ASN A 54 -9.09 -8.82 3.57
N SER A 55 -9.74 -7.82 4.20
CA SER A 55 -9.87 -6.46 3.65
C SER A 55 -8.51 -5.78 3.41
N ILE A 56 -7.49 -6.17 4.19
CA ILE A 56 -6.12 -5.68 4.02
C ILE A 56 -5.58 -6.04 2.63
N PHE A 57 -5.81 -7.25 2.13
CA PHE A 57 -5.40 -7.65 0.78
C PHE A 57 -6.39 -7.18 -0.29
N ARG A 58 -7.69 -7.23 0.02
CA ARG A 58 -8.78 -6.83 -0.91
C ARG A 58 -8.60 -5.39 -1.41
N ARG A 59 -8.12 -4.48 -0.55
CA ARG A 59 -7.89 -3.06 -0.91
C ARG A 59 -7.04 -2.91 -2.17
N HIS A 60 -6.00 -3.73 -2.36
CA HIS A 60 -5.11 -3.60 -3.50
C HIS A 60 -5.79 -4.00 -4.81
N CYS A 61 -6.68 -4.99 -4.77
CA CYS A 61 -7.53 -5.34 -5.91
C CYS A 61 -8.52 -4.20 -6.23
N ILE A 62 -9.13 -3.59 -5.21
CA ILE A 62 -10.06 -2.46 -5.39
C ILE A 62 -9.34 -1.28 -6.04
N VAL A 63 -8.16 -0.91 -5.54
CA VAL A 63 -7.34 0.15 -6.14
C VAL A 63 -6.99 -0.20 -7.59
N ALA A 64 -6.57 -1.44 -7.88
CA ALA A 64 -6.29 -1.86 -9.26
C ALA A 64 -7.52 -1.80 -10.18
N HIS A 65 -8.72 -2.00 -9.63
CA HIS A 65 -9.99 -1.87 -10.34
C HIS A 65 -10.27 -0.41 -10.71
N LEU A 66 -10.36 0.46 -9.70
CA LEU A 66 -10.72 1.87 -9.81
C LEU A 66 -9.65 2.72 -10.52
N LEU A 67 -8.38 2.32 -10.45
CA LEU A 67 -7.28 2.99 -11.13
C LEU A 67 -7.50 3.12 -12.64
N ARG A 68 -8.36 2.29 -13.27
CA ARG A 68 -8.69 2.40 -14.69
C ARG A 68 -9.41 3.70 -15.06
N GLU A 69 -10.00 4.40 -14.09
CA GLU A 69 -10.86 5.57 -14.29
C GLU A 69 -10.15 6.91 -14.04
N SER A 70 -8.86 6.88 -13.74
CA SER A 70 -8.05 8.07 -13.43
C SER A 70 -6.63 7.92 -13.97
N GLU A 71 -5.89 9.02 -14.09
CA GLU A 71 -4.46 8.96 -14.41
C GLU A 71 -3.65 8.54 -13.18
N TYR A 72 -4.01 9.06 -12.01
CA TYR A 72 -3.41 8.74 -10.73
C TYR A 72 -4.48 8.47 -9.66
N VAL A 73 -4.20 7.49 -8.80
CA VAL A 73 -4.95 7.26 -7.57
C VAL A 73 -4.03 7.46 -6.37
N PHE A 74 -4.48 8.27 -5.41
CA PHE A 74 -3.91 8.39 -4.07
C PHE A 74 -4.78 7.56 -3.13
N LEU A 75 -4.31 6.37 -2.76
CA LEU A 75 -4.91 5.62 -1.67
C LEU A 75 -4.50 6.30 -0.37
N LEU A 76 -5.46 6.69 0.45
CA LEU A 76 -5.24 7.20 1.80
C LEU A 76 -5.97 6.33 2.83
N GLU A 77 -5.31 6.06 3.93
CA GLU A 77 -5.93 5.43 5.09
C GLU A 77 -6.99 6.38 5.70
N PRO A 78 -8.18 5.89 6.10
CA PRO A 78 -9.26 6.73 6.63
C PRO A 78 -8.86 7.65 7.79
N GLY A 79 -7.89 7.22 8.62
CA GLY A 79 -7.39 8.00 9.75
C GLY A 79 -6.48 9.17 9.38
N MET A 80 -6.02 9.29 8.12
CA MET A 80 -5.12 10.37 7.69
C MET A 80 -5.85 11.70 7.48
N ALA A 81 -5.24 12.79 7.96
CA ALA A 81 -5.75 14.14 7.80
C ALA A 81 -4.72 15.03 7.08
N VAL A 82 -5.20 16.04 6.35
CA VAL A 82 -4.35 17.08 5.77
C VAL A 82 -4.01 18.10 6.87
N VAL A 83 -2.71 18.25 7.14
CA VAL A 83 -2.18 19.23 8.11
C VAL A 83 -1.65 20.50 7.46
N ASN A 84 -1.26 20.42 6.18
CA ASN A 84 -0.77 21.53 5.39
C ASN A 84 -1.43 21.45 4.01
N ASP A 85 -2.44 22.28 3.79
CA ASP A 85 -3.21 22.31 2.57
C ASP A 85 -2.54 23.09 1.44
N ASP A 86 -1.43 23.80 1.71
CA ASP A 86 -0.60 24.46 0.69
C ASP A 86 0.17 23.46 -0.19
N ILE A 87 0.55 22.31 0.38
CA ILE A 87 1.25 21.24 -0.33
C ILE A 87 0.27 20.53 -1.25
N ARG A 88 0.66 20.36 -2.51
CA ARG A 88 -0.20 19.70 -3.51
C ARG A 88 0.15 18.23 -3.68
N LEU A 89 -0.85 17.41 -4.01
CA LEU A 89 -0.64 15.99 -4.30
C LEU A 89 0.32 15.77 -5.48
N GLU A 90 0.34 16.68 -6.46
CA GLU A 90 1.28 16.59 -7.58
C GLU A 90 2.76 16.58 -7.14
N GLU A 91 3.09 17.12 -5.97
CA GLU A 91 4.47 17.09 -5.44
C GLU A 91 4.95 15.67 -5.08
N PHE A 92 4.01 14.76 -4.83
CA PHE A 92 4.31 13.35 -4.58
C PHE A 92 4.31 12.50 -5.85
N ILE A 93 4.00 13.08 -7.01
CA ILE A 93 4.07 12.42 -8.31
C ILE A 93 5.47 12.62 -8.92
N ASP A 94 6.01 11.54 -9.51
CA ASP A 94 7.22 11.58 -10.31
C ASP A 94 7.03 10.64 -11.49
N ASP A 95 6.91 11.22 -12.68
CA ASP A 95 6.56 10.51 -13.92
C ASP A 95 7.56 9.41 -14.32
N ARG A 96 8.74 9.35 -13.67
CA ARG A 96 9.70 8.27 -13.85
C ARG A 96 9.25 6.97 -13.20
N TYR A 97 8.27 7.00 -12.30
CA TYR A 97 7.80 5.84 -11.55
C TYR A 97 6.30 5.64 -11.74
N ASP A 98 5.90 4.37 -11.82
CA ASP A 98 4.50 3.95 -11.83
C ASP A 98 3.86 4.05 -10.43
N MET A 99 4.65 3.92 -9.36
CA MET A 99 4.18 3.91 -7.97
C MET A 99 5.13 4.63 -7.02
N THR A 100 4.57 5.34 -6.05
CA THR A 100 5.32 5.92 -4.92
C THR A 100 4.70 5.47 -3.60
N MET A 101 5.50 4.76 -2.80
CA MET A 101 5.19 4.34 -1.43
C MET A 101 6.11 5.07 -0.45
N TYR A 102 6.03 4.77 0.84
CA TYR A 102 6.93 5.36 1.84
C TYR A 102 7.35 4.36 2.91
N ASP A 103 8.53 4.59 3.48
CA ASP A 103 9.01 3.85 4.64
C ASP A 103 8.17 4.23 5.87
N LYS A 104 7.68 3.23 6.60
CA LYS A 104 7.03 3.47 7.87
C LYS A 104 8.05 4.03 8.87
N PHE A 105 7.65 5.08 9.59
CA PHE A 105 8.56 5.76 10.51
C PHE A 105 9.03 4.86 11.67
N THR A 106 8.15 4.00 12.17
CA THR A 106 8.34 3.22 13.40
C THR A 106 8.94 1.82 13.20
N SER A 107 9.12 1.37 11.96
CA SER A 107 9.61 0.01 11.65
C SER A 107 10.53 0.01 10.43
N TRP A 108 10.85 -1.19 9.92
CA TRP A 108 11.54 -1.40 8.65
C TRP A 108 10.56 -1.67 7.50
N GLU A 109 9.26 -1.61 7.78
CA GLU A 109 8.18 -1.80 6.80
C GLU A 109 8.15 -0.67 5.76
N ILE A 110 7.70 -1.04 4.57
CA ILE A 110 7.11 -0.10 3.61
C ILE A 110 5.62 -0.12 3.86
N ASP A 111 5.00 1.04 4.04
CA ASP A 111 3.59 1.13 4.39
C ASP A 111 2.72 0.94 3.14
N THR A 112 1.83 -0.05 3.18
CA THR A 112 0.84 -0.33 2.13
C THR A 112 -0.52 0.31 2.40
N SER A 113 -0.70 0.98 3.55
CA SER A 113 -1.99 1.60 3.88
C SER A 113 -2.30 2.80 2.99
N SER A 114 -1.26 3.50 2.53
CA SER A 114 -1.38 4.69 1.68
C SER A 114 -0.25 4.77 0.66
N TYR A 115 -0.56 5.17 -0.57
CA TYR A 115 0.41 5.33 -1.66
C TYR A 115 -0.21 6.06 -2.85
N VAL A 116 0.64 6.58 -3.75
CA VAL A 116 0.19 7.06 -5.07
C VAL A 116 0.58 6.06 -6.15
N VAL A 117 -0.34 5.82 -7.08
CA VAL A 117 -0.17 4.90 -8.19
C VAL A 117 -0.67 5.52 -9.49
N LYS A 118 0.14 5.40 -10.54
CA LYS A 118 -0.15 5.80 -11.92
C LYS A 118 -0.90 4.68 -12.64
N ASN A 119 -1.84 5.04 -13.50
CA ASN A 119 -2.63 4.09 -14.28
C ASN A 119 -1.84 3.48 -15.45
N THR A 120 -1.01 2.50 -15.13
CA THR A 120 -0.28 1.69 -16.11
C THR A 120 -0.65 0.21 -15.99
N VAL A 121 -0.37 -0.56 -17.05
CA VAL A 121 -0.53 -2.02 -17.02
C VAL A 121 0.29 -2.62 -15.87
N TRP A 122 1.52 -2.13 -15.70
CA TRP A 122 2.42 -2.58 -14.64
C TRP A 122 1.83 -2.33 -13.24
N SER A 123 1.32 -1.13 -12.96
CA SER A 123 0.71 -0.80 -11.67
C SER A 123 -0.46 -1.72 -11.32
N ARG A 124 -1.38 -1.92 -12.25
CA ARG A 124 -2.56 -2.77 -12.04
C ARG A 124 -2.14 -4.22 -11.80
N ASP A 125 -1.21 -4.73 -12.59
CA ASP A 125 -0.69 -6.10 -12.42
C ASP A 125 0.07 -6.25 -11.10
N PHE A 126 0.82 -5.25 -10.67
CA PHE A 126 1.55 -5.26 -9.39
C PHE A 126 0.59 -5.31 -8.20
N LEU A 127 -0.43 -4.45 -8.19
CA LEU A 127 -1.46 -4.41 -7.15
C LEU A 127 -2.29 -5.70 -7.10
N MET A 128 -2.65 -6.27 -8.25
CA MET A 128 -3.33 -7.57 -8.31
C MET A 128 -2.45 -8.69 -7.73
N LYS A 129 -1.17 -8.72 -8.10
CA LYS A 129 -0.22 -9.69 -7.52
C LYS A 129 -0.11 -9.53 -6.01
N LEU A 130 -0.09 -8.31 -5.49
CA LEU A 130 -0.06 -8.03 -4.06
C LEU A 130 -1.35 -8.54 -3.36
N ALA A 131 -2.52 -8.29 -3.95
CA ALA A 131 -3.79 -8.80 -3.42
C ALA A 131 -3.82 -10.34 -3.35
N GLU A 132 -3.21 -11.04 -4.31
CA GLU A 132 -3.13 -12.51 -4.31
C GLU A 132 -2.19 -13.09 -3.23
N PHE A 133 -1.42 -12.29 -2.50
CA PHE A 133 -0.54 -12.82 -1.44
C PHE A 133 -1.30 -13.35 -0.23
N GLU A 134 -2.57 -12.99 -0.05
CA GLU A 134 -3.41 -13.45 1.06
C GLU A 134 -3.30 -14.97 1.28
N THR A 135 -3.29 -15.76 0.20
CA THR A 135 -3.24 -17.23 0.26
C THR A 135 -1.83 -17.82 0.10
N LYS A 136 -0.81 -16.95 -0.01
CA LYS A 136 0.59 -17.33 -0.32
C LYS A 136 1.54 -17.13 0.85
N ILE A 137 1.07 -16.61 1.98
CA ILE A 137 1.85 -16.36 3.21
C ILE A 137 1.05 -16.84 4.43
N PRO A 138 1.71 -17.03 5.59
CA PRO A 138 1.02 -17.37 6.84
C PRO A 138 -0.14 -16.41 7.12
N SER A 139 -1.29 -16.95 7.54
CA SER A 139 -2.51 -16.16 7.79
C SER A 139 -2.37 -15.09 8.89
N SER A 140 -1.35 -15.23 9.75
CA SER A 140 -0.96 -14.25 10.76
C SER A 140 -0.12 -13.07 10.23
N SER A 141 0.24 -13.07 8.94
CA SER A 141 0.99 -12.01 8.27
C SER A 141 0.07 -10.92 7.68
N ASN A 142 0.67 -9.83 7.19
CA ASN A 142 -0.03 -8.69 6.59
C ASN A 142 0.47 -8.39 5.15
N ASP A 143 -0.16 -7.41 4.52
CA ASP A 143 0.19 -6.88 3.20
C ASP A 143 1.55 -6.18 3.15
N ASN A 144 1.98 -5.49 4.21
CA ASN A 144 3.36 -4.97 4.30
C ASN A 144 4.40 -6.08 4.09
N THR A 145 4.20 -7.22 4.75
CA THR A 145 5.06 -8.42 4.61
C THR A 145 5.02 -8.95 3.19
N ALA A 146 3.82 -9.08 2.63
CA ALA A 146 3.62 -9.49 1.25
C ALA A 146 4.34 -8.57 0.25
N LEU A 147 4.28 -7.25 0.48
CA LEU A 147 4.93 -6.25 -0.35
C LEU A 147 6.44 -6.47 -0.39
N HIS A 148 7.09 -6.68 0.76
CA HIS A 148 8.53 -6.96 0.79
C HIS A 148 8.90 -8.19 -0.04
N ILE A 149 8.13 -9.27 0.07
CA ILE A 149 8.35 -10.49 -0.72
C ILE A 149 8.14 -10.22 -2.21
N LEU A 150 7.08 -9.47 -2.56
CA LEU A 150 6.78 -9.13 -3.95
C LEU A 150 7.86 -8.24 -4.57
N LEU A 151 8.38 -7.25 -3.84
CA LEU A 151 9.49 -6.41 -4.28
C LEU A 151 10.75 -7.23 -4.55
N GLN A 152 11.12 -8.14 -3.64
CA GLN A 152 12.24 -9.05 -3.85
C GLN A 152 12.03 -9.89 -5.12
N LYS A 153 10.89 -10.56 -5.26
CA LYS A 153 10.59 -11.41 -6.42
C LYS A 153 10.57 -10.63 -7.74
N THR A 154 10.13 -9.38 -7.72
CA THR A 154 9.97 -8.55 -8.92
C THR A 154 11.29 -7.94 -9.38
N PHE A 155 12.11 -7.45 -8.45
CA PHE A 155 13.28 -6.64 -8.79
C PHE A 155 14.62 -7.34 -8.55
N TYR A 156 14.64 -8.34 -7.66
CA TYR A 156 15.85 -9.05 -7.26
C TYR A 156 15.70 -10.58 -7.29
N PRO A 157 15.20 -11.18 -8.39
CA PRO A 157 15.02 -12.63 -8.49
C PRO A 157 16.33 -13.42 -8.36
N GLN A 158 17.48 -12.78 -8.58
CA GLN A 158 18.79 -13.41 -8.36
C GLN A 158 19.08 -13.70 -6.88
N PHE A 159 18.40 -13.05 -5.94
CA PHE A 159 18.58 -13.24 -4.49
C PHE A 159 17.48 -14.13 -3.87
N THR A 160 16.84 -14.99 -4.67
CA THR A 160 15.78 -15.89 -4.19
C THR A 160 16.25 -16.85 -3.09
N GLU A 161 17.51 -17.31 -3.14
CA GLU A 161 18.05 -18.18 -2.08
C GLU A 161 18.19 -17.43 -0.75
N ASP A 162 18.76 -16.23 -0.78
CA ASP A 162 18.90 -15.37 0.41
C ASP A 162 17.54 -14.99 0.98
N ALA A 163 16.59 -14.61 0.12
CA ALA A 163 15.21 -14.34 0.51
C ALA A 163 14.55 -15.58 1.14
N GLY A 164 14.85 -16.78 0.63
CA GLY A 164 14.39 -18.05 1.18
C GLY A 164 14.82 -18.28 2.63
N ASN A 165 16.00 -17.77 3.03
CA ASN A 165 16.42 -17.82 4.43
C ASN A 165 15.59 -16.88 5.32
N CYS A 166 15.18 -15.70 4.81
CA CYS A 166 14.26 -14.83 5.51
C CYS A 166 12.86 -15.45 5.62
N MET A 167 12.38 -16.15 4.59
CA MET A 167 11.06 -16.80 4.61
C MET A 167 10.94 -17.87 5.71
N LYS A 168 12.02 -18.57 6.06
CA LYS A 168 12.05 -19.53 7.19
C LYS A 168 11.73 -18.87 8.53
N ILE A 169 11.94 -17.56 8.66
CA ILE A 169 11.56 -16.81 9.86
C ILE A 169 10.03 -16.76 9.98
N LEU A 170 9.33 -16.61 8.84
CA LEU A 170 7.86 -16.58 8.79
C LEU A 170 7.23 -17.96 9.02
N GLU A 171 7.92 -19.07 8.73
CA GLU A 171 7.41 -20.43 9.01
C GLU A 171 7.11 -20.63 10.51
N ASN A 172 7.82 -19.91 11.39
CA ASN A 172 7.56 -19.94 12.83
C ASN A 172 6.35 -19.09 13.26
N LEU A 173 5.78 -18.25 12.39
CA LEU A 173 4.62 -17.42 12.69
C LEU A 173 3.31 -18.20 12.74
N GLU A 174 3.18 -19.30 11.99
CA GLU A 174 1.94 -20.09 11.97
C GLU A 174 1.62 -20.70 13.35
N PHE A 175 2.64 -20.84 14.20
CA PHE A 175 2.55 -21.47 15.53
C PHE A 175 2.64 -20.47 16.68
N SER A 176 2.76 -19.16 16.40
CA SER A 176 2.96 -18.14 17.41
C SER A 176 1.87 -17.08 17.34
N THR A 177 0.97 -17.07 18.32
CA THR A 177 0.05 -15.95 18.51
C THR A 177 0.84 -14.75 19.01
N GLY A 178 1.08 -13.78 18.13
CA GLY A 178 1.55 -12.45 18.50
C GLY A 178 3.04 -12.36 18.81
N ASN A 179 3.89 -12.52 17.81
CA ASN A 179 5.29 -12.14 17.96
C ASN A 179 5.68 -11.07 16.95
N GLN A 180 5.37 -9.82 17.29
CA GLN A 180 5.84 -8.61 16.60
C GLN A 180 7.36 -8.68 16.33
N GLN A 181 8.11 -9.35 17.21
CA GLN A 181 9.53 -9.57 17.01
C GLN A 181 9.85 -10.44 15.80
N ILE A 182 9.05 -11.47 15.48
CA ILE A 182 9.25 -12.31 14.30
C ILE A 182 9.01 -11.49 13.02
N MET A 183 7.96 -10.67 13.00
CA MET A 183 7.68 -9.76 11.87
C MET A 183 8.83 -8.77 11.66
N LEU A 184 9.26 -8.08 12.72
CA LEU A 184 10.40 -7.16 12.66
C LEU A 184 11.70 -7.85 12.23
N THR A 185 11.93 -9.09 12.68
CA THR A 185 13.12 -9.87 12.29
C THR A 185 13.06 -10.26 10.82
N PHE A 186 11.88 -10.68 10.34
CA PHE A 186 11.66 -10.93 8.91
C PHE A 186 11.88 -9.66 8.08
N GLU A 187 11.28 -8.54 8.47
CA GLU A 187 11.40 -7.25 7.78
C GLU A 187 12.86 -6.82 7.66
N ALA A 188 13.61 -6.87 8.77
CA ALA A 188 15.04 -6.55 8.77
C ALA A 188 15.84 -7.50 7.85
N CYS A 189 15.52 -8.80 7.89
CA CYS A 189 16.16 -9.79 7.02
C CYS A 189 15.89 -9.50 5.54
N ILE A 190 14.63 -9.37 5.13
CA ILE A 190 14.28 -9.19 3.72
C ILE A 190 14.75 -7.83 3.18
N ARG A 191 14.80 -6.80 4.03
CA ARG A 191 15.44 -5.51 3.71
C ARG A 191 16.94 -5.63 3.48
N SER A 192 17.64 -6.51 4.19
CA SER A 192 19.06 -6.78 3.92
C SER A 192 19.29 -7.43 2.55
N VAL A 193 18.31 -8.22 2.07
CA VAL A 193 18.35 -8.86 0.73
C VAL A 193 18.03 -7.86 -0.37
N ILE A 194 17.02 -7.02 -0.17
CA ILE A 194 16.62 -5.98 -1.13
C ILE A 194 17.63 -4.81 -1.14
N GLY A 195 18.34 -4.60 -0.02
CA GLY A 195 19.20 -3.45 0.25
C GLY A 195 18.43 -2.21 0.72
N GLU A 196 19.15 -1.13 1.01
CA GLU A 196 18.59 0.21 1.27
C GLU A 196 18.15 0.90 -0.04
N ASN A 197 17.58 0.13 -0.96
CA ASN A 197 17.09 0.63 -2.23
C ASN A 197 15.72 1.28 -2.04
N HIS A 198 15.60 2.49 -2.57
CA HIS A 198 14.39 3.30 -2.55
C HIS A 198 13.87 3.61 -3.95
N GLU A 199 14.56 3.12 -4.97
CA GLU A 199 14.18 3.24 -6.37
C GLU A 199 14.34 1.85 -7.01
N PHE A 200 13.25 1.35 -7.59
CA PHE A 200 13.14 -0.01 -8.13
C PHE A 200 12.86 0.11 -9.62
N LYS A 201 13.95 0.33 -10.38
CA LYS A 201 13.89 0.71 -11.79
C LYS A 201 12.97 1.94 -11.96
N ASN A 202 12.41 2.12 -13.16
CA ASN A 202 11.43 3.17 -13.45
C ASN A 202 9.99 2.75 -13.10
N ASN A 203 9.81 1.85 -12.12
CA ASN A 203 8.50 1.31 -11.77
C ASN A 203 8.04 1.79 -10.38
N LEU A 204 8.88 1.64 -9.35
CA LEU A 204 8.46 1.96 -7.99
C LEU A 204 9.54 2.76 -7.28
N ARG A 205 9.13 3.80 -6.54
CA ARG A 205 9.98 4.49 -5.58
C ARG A 205 9.40 4.47 -4.17
N ILE A 206 10.26 4.62 -3.19
CA ILE A 206 9.93 4.66 -1.77
C ILE A 206 10.47 5.96 -1.19
N ILE A 207 9.58 6.78 -0.61
CA ILE A 207 9.97 7.96 0.13
C ILE A 207 10.61 7.53 1.45
N LYS A 208 11.84 8.00 1.68
CA LYS A 208 12.62 7.71 2.89
C LYS A 208 12.01 8.40 4.11
N LYS A 209 12.05 7.73 5.27
CA LYS A 209 11.85 8.40 6.55
C LYS A 209 12.95 9.43 6.78
N VAL A 210 12.58 10.62 7.25
CA VAL A 210 13.53 11.68 7.62
C VAL A 210 14.11 11.33 8.99
N SER A 211 15.42 11.13 9.05
CA SER A 211 16.19 10.90 10.28
C SER A 211 16.65 12.19 10.94
#